data_AF-A0A1A8FXW4-F1
#
_entry.id   AF-A0A1A8FXW4-F1
#
_cell.length_a   1.000
_cell.length_b   1.000
_cell.length_c   1.000
_cell.angle_alpha   90.00
_cell.angle_beta   90.00
_cell.angle_gamma   90.00
#
_symmetry.space_group_name_H-M   'P 1'
#
loop_
_entity.id
_entity.type
_entity.pdbx_description
1 polymer ?
#
loop_
_entity_poly.entity_id
_entity_poly.type
_entity_poly.pdbx_seq_one_letter_code
_entity_poly.pdbx_strand_id
1 'polypeptide(L)'
;SSRHFGQCTYTAEEYQAVQNALQQKLGPEYISSRVAGGGQKVCYIEGHRVVSLANEMFGYNGWSHSISQQNVDFVDLINGKFYVGVSAFVKVQ
;
A
#
# COMPACT_ATOMS: atom_id res chain seq x y z
N SER A 1 -25.48 17.67 11.06
CA SER A 1 -24.04 17.47 11.26
C SER A 1 -23.55 16.50 10.21
N SER A 2 -22.60 16.91 9.35
CA SER A 2 -21.99 16.03 8.34
C SER A 2 -21.10 14.99 9.04
N ARG A 3 -21.20 13.71 8.68
CA ARG A 3 -20.26 12.71 9.19
C ARG A 3 -18.87 12.98 8.60
N HIS A 4 -17.83 12.92 9.43
CA HIS A 4 -16.45 13.13 9.01
C HIS A 4 -15.69 11.81 8.92
N PHE A 5 -14.60 11.80 8.15
CA PHE A 5 -13.68 10.67 8.08
C PHE A 5 -13.22 10.23 9.48
N GLY A 6 -13.09 8.92 9.69
CA GLY A 6 -12.71 8.34 10.99
C GLY A 6 -13.81 8.32 12.06
N GLN A 7 -15.00 8.84 11.77
CA GLN A 7 -16.17 8.80 12.68
C GLN A 7 -17.34 7.99 12.12
N CYS A 8 -17.21 7.46 10.90
CA CYS A 8 -18.21 6.60 10.28
C CYS A 8 -18.00 5.15 10.73
N THR A 9 -19.02 4.56 11.33
CA THR A 9 -19.07 3.13 11.62
C THR A 9 -19.62 2.38 10.41
N TYR A 10 -19.03 1.24 10.06
CA TYR A 10 -19.56 0.34 9.04
C TYR A 10 -21.00 -0.10 9.39
N THR A 11 -21.87 -0.18 8.39
CA THR A 11 -23.14 -0.91 8.56
C THR A 11 -22.84 -2.42 8.59
N ALA A 12 -23.79 -3.22 9.07
CA ALA A 12 -23.62 -4.67 9.11
C ALA A 12 -23.39 -5.26 7.70
N GLU A 13 -24.09 -4.73 6.71
CA GLU A 13 -23.99 -5.16 5.31
C GLU A 13 -22.64 -4.80 4.70
N GLU A 14 -22.19 -3.56 4.90
CA GLU A 14 -20.90 -3.08 4.38
C GLU A 14 -19.75 -3.83 5.05
N TYR A 15 -19.80 -4.02 6.37
CA TYR A 15 -18.83 -4.81 7.11
C TYR A 15 -18.73 -6.23 6.54
N GLN A 16 -19.86 -6.91 6.33
CA GLN A 16 -19.86 -8.28 5.82
C GLN A 16 -19.35 -8.36 4.38
N ALA A 17 -19.71 -7.39 3.53
CA ALA A 17 -19.25 -7.33 2.14
C ALA A 17 -17.73 -7.13 2.06
N VAL A 18 -17.19 -6.15 2.80
CA VAL A 18 -15.75 -5.89 2.88
C VAL A 18 -15.01 -7.10 3.44
N GLN A 19 -15.51 -7.70 4.52
CA GLN A 19 -14.88 -8.87 5.14
C GLN A 19 -14.80 -10.06 4.17
N ASN A 20 -15.85 -10.31 3.38
CA ASN A 20 -15.87 -11.38 2.40
C ASN A 20 -14.93 -11.10 1.22
N ALA A 21 -14.86 -9.85 0.77
CA ALA A 21 -14.01 -9.46 -0.34
C ALA A 21 -12.51 -9.54 0.02
N LEU A 22 -12.13 -9.11 1.24
CA LEU A 22 -10.74 -9.16 1.72
C LEU A 22 -10.19 -10.59 1.87
N GLN A 23 -11.05 -11.61 1.91
CA GLN A 23 -10.62 -13.02 1.93
C GLN A 23 -10.21 -13.54 0.55
N GLN A 24 -10.55 -12.83 -0.53
CA GLN A 24 -10.21 -13.25 -1.87
C GLN A 24 -8.71 -13.06 -2.14
N LYS A 25 -8.11 -14.04 -2.80
CA LYS A 25 -6.75 -13.91 -3.32
C LYS A 25 -6.79 -13.11 -4.61
N LEU A 26 -5.80 -12.25 -4.80
CA LEU A 26 -5.62 -11.55 -6.06
C LEU A 26 -5.20 -12.53 -7.16
N GLY A 27 -5.77 -12.35 -8.34
CA GLY A 27 -5.41 -13.11 -9.53
C GLY A 27 -4.01 -12.74 -10.05
N PRO A 28 -3.45 -13.56 -10.96
CA PRO A 28 -2.13 -13.35 -11.54
C PRO A 28 -2.01 -12.01 -12.28
N GLU A 29 -3.12 -11.45 -12.77
CA GLU A 29 -3.18 -10.14 -13.43
C GLU A 29 -2.70 -9.00 -12.54
N TYR A 30 -2.71 -9.14 -11.21
CA TYR A 30 -2.21 -8.15 -10.25
C TYR A 30 -0.72 -8.30 -9.94
N ILE A 31 -0.11 -9.44 -10.27
CA ILE A 31 1.23 -9.82 -9.80
C ILE A 31 2.28 -9.50 -10.85
N SER A 32 3.15 -8.53 -10.53
CA SER A 32 4.36 -8.22 -11.28
C SER A 32 5.56 -8.95 -10.68
N SER A 33 6.66 -9.02 -11.43
CA SER A 33 7.87 -9.68 -10.94
C SER A 33 9.15 -9.02 -11.47
N ARG A 34 10.22 -9.12 -10.69
CA ARG A 34 11.56 -8.65 -11.06
C ARG A 34 12.63 -9.65 -10.64
N VAL A 35 13.79 -9.58 -11.29
CA VAL A 35 14.99 -10.32 -10.86
C VAL A 35 15.69 -9.54 -9.74
N ALA A 36 15.99 -10.21 -8.63
CA ALA A 36 16.73 -9.67 -7.50
C ALA A 36 18.20 -10.11 -7.53
N GLY A 37 18.99 -9.67 -6.55
CA GLY A 37 20.36 -10.15 -6.35
C GLY A 37 20.41 -11.68 -6.29
N GLY A 38 21.43 -12.28 -6.89
CA GLY A 38 21.55 -13.73 -6.97
C GLY A 38 20.61 -14.42 -7.97
N GLY A 39 19.92 -13.67 -8.85
CA GLY A 39 19.11 -14.22 -9.94
C GLY A 39 17.71 -14.71 -9.53
N GLN A 40 17.33 -14.54 -8.26
CA GLN A 40 16.02 -14.94 -7.77
C GLN A 40 14.90 -14.04 -8.30
N LYS A 41 13.74 -14.62 -8.63
CA LYS A 41 12.55 -13.87 -9.03
C LYS A 41 11.74 -13.49 -7.80
N VAL A 42 11.45 -12.20 -7.65
CA VAL A 42 10.63 -11.65 -6.56
C VAL A 42 9.33 -11.11 -7.15
N CYS A 43 8.20 -11.56 -6.59
CA CYS A 43 6.86 -11.10 -6.95
C CYS A 43 6.43 -9.90 -6.10
N TYR A 44 5.72 -8.96 -6.70
CA TYR A 44 5.18 -7.77 -6.03
C TYR A 44 3.92 -7.27 -6.75
N ILE A 45 3.16 -6.38 -6.10
CA ILE A 45 2.03 -5.67 -6.70
C ILE A 45 2.47 -4.23 -6.93
N GLU A 46 2.15 -3.70 -8.09
CA GLU A 46 2.46 -2.31 -8.44
C GLU A 46 1.63 -1.33 -7.59
N GLY A 47 2.26 -0.23 -7.14
CA GLY A 47 1.63 0.70 -6.21
C GLY A 47 0.28 1.25 -6.68
N HIS A 48 0.16 1.60 -7.97
CA HIS A 48 -1.10 2.11 -8.52
C HIS A 48 -2.25 1.09 -8.43
N ARG A 49 -1.95 -0.21 -8.51
CA ARG A 49 -2.95 -1.27 -8.38
C ARG A 49 -3.44 -1.41 -6.95
N VAL A 50 -2.53 -1.32 -5.97
CA VAL A 50 -2.90 -1.31 -4.55
C VAL A 50 -3.80 -0.12 -4.21
N VAL A 51 -3.50 1.06 -4.77
CA VAL A 51 -4.33 2.26 -4.62
C VAL A 51 -5.72 2.06 -5.24
N SER A 52 -5.80 1.52 -6.46
CA SER A 52 -7.10 1.21 -7.09
C SER A 52 -7.89 0.19 -6.29
N LEU A 53 -7.26 -0.89 -5.82
CA LEU A 53 -7.90 -1.90 -4.97
C LEU A 53 -8.46 -1.29 -3.68
N ALA A 54 -7.73 -0.38 -3.03
CA ALA A 54 -8.23 0.32 -1.84
C ALA A 54 -9.43 1.23 -2.16
N ASN A 55 -9.39 1.94 -3.29
CA ASN A 55 -10.51 2.78 -3.76
C ASN A 55 -11.75 1.96 -4.12
N GLU A 56 -11.57 0.78 -4.73
CA GLU A 56 -12.68 -0.13 -5.04
C GLU A 56 -13.25 -0.76 -3.77
N MET A 57 -12.39 -1.10 -2.81
CA MET A 57 -12.81 -1.79 -1.59
C MET A 57 -13.47 -0.87 -0.56
N PHE A 58 -12.92 0.33 -0.37
CA PHE A 58 -13.35 1.24 0.69
C PHE A 58 -13.98 2.53 0.14
N GLY A 59 -14.00 2.73 -1.18
CA GLY A 59 -14.35 4.01 -1.79
C GLY A 59 -13.22 5.04 -1.65
N TYR A 60 -13.20 6.05 -2.53
CA TYR A 60 -12.15 7.09 -2.54
C TYR A 60 -12.03 7.89 -1.23
N ASN A 61 -13.07 7.88 -0.40
CA ASN A 61 -13.19 8.62 0.85
C ASN A 61 -13.31 7.71 2.08
N GLY A 62 -13.28 6.38 1.92
CA GLY A 62 -13.38 5.44 3.05
C GLY A 62 -12.05 4.90 3.55
N TRP A 63 -10.93 5.30 2.93
CA TRP A 63 -9.59 5.07 3.43
C TRP A 63 -8.72 6.31 3.26
N SER A 64 -7.63 6.35 4.02
CA SER A 64 -6.63 7.40 4.00
C SER A 64 -5.26 6.82 4.32
N HIS A 65 -4.20 7.58 4.02
CA HIS A 65 -2.87 7.27 4.53
C HIS A 65 -2.13 8.54 4.89
N SER A 66 -1.13 8.40 5.76
CA SER A 66 -0.22 9.49 6.14
C SER A 66 1.19 8.93 6.32
N ILE A 67 2.18 9.76 6.02
CA ILE A 67 3.59 9.46 6.33
C ILE A 67 3.83 10.00 7.74
N SER A 68 3.96 9.10 8.71
CA SER A 68 4.21 9.50 10.11
C SER A 68 5.67 9.87 10.36
N GLN A 69 6.59 9.24 9.63
CA GLN A 69 8.01 9.55 9.67
C GLN A 69 8.67 9.13 8.35
N GLN A 70 9.66 9.90 7.91
CA GLN A 70 10.56 9.55 6.82
C GLN A 70 11.99 9.88 7.26
N ASN A 71 12.90 8.93 7.10
CA ASN A 71 14.29 9.09 7.50
C ASN A 71 15.24 8.70 6.36
N VAL A 72 16.29 9.51 6.19
CA VAL A 72 17.41 9.14 5.31
C VAL A 72 18.41 8.39 6.16
N ASP A 73 18.58 7.10 5.88
CA ASP A 73 19.41 6.21 6.69
C ASP A 73 20.89 6.38 6.33
N PHE A 74 21.21 6.53 5.04
CA PHE A 74 22.55 6.83 4.55
C PHE A 74 22.53 7.46 3.14
N VAL A 75 23.59 8.21 2.83
CA VAL A 75 23.88 8.77 1.49
C VAL A 75 25.38 8.63 1.22
N ASP A 76 25.77 7.62 0.45
CA ASP A 76 27.17 7.32 0.16
C ASP A 76 27.53 7.64 -1.30
N LEU A 77 28.72 8.21 -1.53
CA LEU A 77 29.30 8.42 -2.86
C LEU A 77 30.48 7.48 -3.05
N ILE A 78 30.32 6.46 -3.90
CA ILE A 78 31.35 5.45 -4.18
C ILE A 78 31.63 5.44 -5.68
N ASN A 79 32.89 5.73 -6.06
CA ASN A 79 33.34 5.74 -7.46
C ASN A 79 32.44 6.56 -8.40
N GLY A 80 31.98 7.74 -7.93
CA GLY A 80 31.11 8.63 -8.70
C GLY A 80 29.64 8.21 -8.76
N LYS A 81 29.22 7.17 -8.03
CA LYS A 81 27.82 6.72 -7.93
C LYS A 81 27.27 6.93 -6.51
N PHE A 82 26.04 7.40 -6.42
CA PHE A 82 25.32 7.54 -5.15
C PHE A 82 24.59 6.26 -4.76
N TYR A 83 24.64 5.93 -3.48
CA TYR A 83 23.90 4.85 -2.84
C TYR A 83 23.11 5.45 -1.68
N VAL A 84 21.79 5.29 -1.71
CA VAL A 84 20.89 5.99 -0.78
C VAL A 84 19.92 5.00 -0.16
N GLY A 85 19.85 5.02 1.17
CA GLY A 85 18.85 4.30 1.96
C GLY A 85 17.86 5.28 2.56
N VAL A 86 16.56 5.03 2.37
CA VAL A 86 15.48 5.83 2.97
C VAL A 86 14.45 4.87 3.55
N SER A 87 14.05 5.15 4.79
CA SER A 87 12.97 4.46 5.48
C SER A 87 11.76 5.40 5.63
N ALA A 88 10.56 4.83 5.61
CA ALA A 88 9.32 5.57 5.82
C ALA A 88 8.34 4.73 6.63
N PHE A 89 7.68 5.38 7.59
CA PHE A 89 6.58 4.82 8.36
C PHE A 89 5.28 5.41 7.80
N VAL A 90 4.41 4.53 7.30
CA VAL A 90 3.14 4.91 6.69
C VAL A 90 2.01 4.33 7.54
N LYS A 91 1.08 5.19 7.96
CA LYS A 91 -0.15 4.79 8.65
C LYS A 91 -1.31 4.84 7.67
N VAL A 92 -2.03 3.74 7.54
CA VAL A 92 -3.30 3.64 6.80
C VAL A 92 -4.45 3.64 7.82
N GLN A 93 -5.53 4.33 7.50
CA GLN A 93 -6.76 4.39 8.30
C GLN A 93 -7.98 4.33 7.39
#